data_AF-A0A957CE40-F1
#
_entry.id   AF-A0A957CE40-F1
#
_cell.length_a   1.000
_cell.length_b   1.000
_cell.length_c   1.000
_cell.angle_alpha   90.00
_cell.angle_beta   90.00
_cell.angle_gamma   90.00
#
_symmetry.space_group_name_H-M   'P 1'
#
loop_
_entity.id
_entity.type
_entity.pdbx_description
1 polymer ?
#
loop_
_entity_poly.entity_id
_entity_poly.type
_entity_poly.pdbx_seq_one_letter_code
_entity_poly.pdbx_strand_id
1 'polypeptide(L)'
;LLVSIVAWFGFIRIEQRAEAPILDPQVLFNRTFMTAAGAGLLSFFGMLGIMAYSPIFVQDVMQVSPAISGSMLTPYTVLAAFMGIPTGFLIAKTKRYKWLYLIGYPIVTLSLFAMWRFTASTPIWLYVLVTGVAGFGLGVIPTVNTLVAQFAVPRRLLGVAVGAIFFFQMIGIAAAPAILGLAQSSAPDLESGLKLVFLMGAVALAISSLLITTIPQISVDDEVPDKAAPSRLPFPMDIDTLRKILAERDSFSILEMVDVYTGKRTVLREFDTVISAPNWTADGKHLIYDSRGRLYAYELATGAISQIDTGFATDCTNDHLLSPDNSQLAISHFTNEDATSRIYTLPAAGGSPTLVTEKGPSYLHGWSPDGRSLVYCGERDGQYDIYTIPANGGAETQLTNEPGLDDGPEFSPSGEHIWFNSVRSGLMQIWRMAADGSNPTHIIKEEANCWFPHVSPDGQWVAYLAYGKDDVTPGDHPPNKDIEIRLVPASGGESKTIVKLFGGQGTMNVNSWSPNGRTLAFVSYRLKE
;
A
#
# COMPACT_ATOMS: atom_id res chain seq x y z
N LEU A 1 -2.60 29.55 22.29
CA LEU A 1 -1.74 29.10 21.16
C LEU A 1 -0.53 28.31 21.65
N LEU A 2 0.36 28.87 22.49
CA LEU A 2 1.56 28.18 22.98
C LEU A 2 1.29 26.81 23.64
N VAL A 3 0.30 26.76 24.55
CA VAL A 3 -0.14 25.51 25.21
C VAL A 3 -0.64 24.47 24.19
N SER A 4 -1.33 24.90 23.14
CA SER A 4 -1.79 24.01 22.07
C SER A 4 -0.63 23.48 21.25
N ILE A 5 0.36 24.31 20.91
CA ILE A 5 1.58 23.87 20.20
C ILE A 5 2.34 22.82 21.02
N VAL A 6 2.50 23.06 22.34
CA VAL A 6 3.14 22.09 23.24
C VAL A 6 2.34 20.79 23.33
N ALA A 7 1.02 20.86 23.43
CA ALA A 7 0.15 19.69 23.44
C ALA A 7 0.23 18.90 22.12
N TRP A 8 0.27 19.58 20.97
CA TRP A 8 0.46 18.97 19.65
C TRP A 8 1.81 18.27 19.53
N PHE A 9 2.88 18.91 19.99
CA PHE A 9 4.21 18.31 20.00
C PHE A 9 4.25 17.05 20.90
N GLY A 10 3.65 17.13 22.09
CA GLY A 10 3.51 15.98 22.99
C GLY A 10 2.70 14.85 22.37
N PHE A 11 1.56 15.17 21.75
CA PHE A 11 0.70 14.21 21.06
C PHE A 11 1.45 13.49 19.93
N ILE A 12 2.13 14.23 19.04
CA ILE A 12 2.92 13.63 17.94
C ILE A 12 4.02 12.71 18.49
N ARG A 13 4.70 13.11 19.57
CA ARG A 13 5.76 12.29 20.19
C ARG A 13 5.22 11.01 20.82
N ILE A 14 4.02 11.03 21.37
CA ILE A 14 3.34 9.85 21.95
C ILE A 14 2.86 8.93 20.82
N GLU A 15 2.21 9.50 19.80
CA GLU A 15 1.73 8.76 18.62
C GLU A 15 2.86 8.01 17.91
N GLN A 16 4.03 8.62 17.73
CA GLN A 16 5.20 7.98 17.12
C GLN A 16 5.73 6.76 17.89
N ARG A 17 5.38 6.61 19.17
CA ARG A 17 5.84 5.53 20.05
C ARG A 17 4.74 4.55 20.42
N ALA A 18 3.50 4.82 20.03
CA ALA A 18 2.36 3.98 20.36
C ALA A 18 2.39 2.73 19.47
N GLU A 19 2.13 1.56 20.07
CA GLU A 19 1.97 0.30 19.32
C GLU A 19 0.74 0.33 18.39
N ALA A 20 -0.27 1.13 18.74
CA ALA A 20 -1.46 1.39 17.94
C ALA A 20 -1.77 2.91 17.94
N PRO A 21 -1.17 3.69 17.03
CA PRO A 21 -1.40 5.14 16.96
C PRO A 21 -2.83 5.47 16.54
N ILE A 22 -3.39 6.57 17.05
CA ILE A 22 -4.68 7.11 16.60
C ILE A 22 -4.57 7.62 15.15
N LEU A 23 -3.42 8.20 14.80
CA LEU A 23 -3.14 8.77 13.48
C LEU A 23 -2.11 7.94 12.72
N ASP A 24 -2.42 6.66 12.51
CA ASP A 24 -1.55 5.78 11.74
C ASP A 24 -1.39 6.30 10.30
N PRO A 25 -0.14 6.44 9.81
CA PRO A 25 0.14 6.81 8.43
C PRO A 25 -0.64 5.99 7.40
N GLN A 26 -0.75 4.68 7.57
CA GLN A 26 -1.45 3.80 6.61
C GLN A 26 -2.91 4.20 6.41
N VAL A 27 -3.55 4.74 7.46
CA VAL A 27 -4.90 5.28 7.41
C VAL A 27 -4.92 6.69 6.79
N LEU A 28 -3.99 7.57 7.20
CA LEU A 28 -3.91 8.95 6.72
C LEU A 28 -3.49 9.10 5.25
N PHE A 29 -2.78 8.13 4.68
CA PHE A 29 -2.41 8.15 3.27
C PHE A 29 -3.42 7.44 2.37
N ASN A 30 -4.45 6.83 2.97
CA ASN A 30 -5.56 6.29 2.20
C ASN A 30 -6.48 7.42 1.74
N ARG A 31 -6.49 7.67 0.42
CA ARG A 31 -7.30 8.75 -0.19
C ARG A 31 -8.79 8.63 0.12
N THR A 32 -9.35 7.42 0.07
CA THR A 32 -10.78 7.19 0.36
C THR A 32 -11.10 7.51 1.82
N PHE A 33 -10.25 7.03 2.74
CA PHE A 33 -10.35 7.35 4.16
C PHE A 33 -10.31 8.87 4.40
N MET A 34 -9.28 9.54 3.89
CA MET A 34 -9.10 10.99 4.09
C MET A 34 -10.24 11.81 3.52
N THR A 35 -10.79 11.37 2.37
CA THR A 35 -11.95 12.02 1.76
C THR A 35 -13.18 11.88 2.64
N ALA A 36 -13.45 10.69 3.19
CA ALA A 36 -14.57 10.47 4.11
C ALA A 36 -14.39 11.21 5.45
N ALA A 37 -13.18 11.18 6.01
CA ALA A 37 -12.85 11.87 7.25
C ALA A 37 -12.97 13.41 7.11
N GLY A 38 -12.44 13.97 6.03
CA GLY A 38 -12.54 15.40 5.71
C GLY A 38 -13.98 15.83 5.45
N ALA A 39 -14.75 15.05 4.68
CA ALA A 39 -16.16 15.32 4.44
C ALA A 39 -16.98 15.27 5.74
N GLY A 40 -16.66 14.32 6.63
CA GLY A 40 -17.25 14.19 7.97
C GLY A 40 -16.93 15.38 8.87
N LEU A 41 -15.68 15.84 8.90
CA LEU A 41 -15.29 17.06 9.61
C LEU A 41 -16.11 18.26 9.14
N LEU A 42 -16.18 18.48 7.82
CA LEU A 42 -16.92 19.61 7.24
C LEU A 42 -18.43 19.52 7.49
N SER A 43 -18.99 18.31 7.66
CA SER A 43 -20.41 18.12 7.99
C SER A 43 -20.86 18.83 9.28
N PHE A 44 -19.93 19.05 10.23
CA PHE A 44 -20.20 19.76 11.48
C PHE A 44 -20.52 21.24 11.29
N PHE A 45 -20.04 21.88 10.22
CA PHE A 45 -20.41 23.27 9.90
C PHE A 45 -21.90 23.36 9.56
N GLY A 46 -22.41 22.41 8.77
CA GLY A 46 -23.82 22.32 8.47
C GLY A 46 -24.68 21.96 9.68
N MET A 47 -24.21 20.98 10.47
CA MET A 47 -24.89 20.55 11.69
C MET A 47 -25.02 21.69 12.71
N LEU A 48 -23.93 22.43 12.99
CA LEU A 48 -23.98 23.55 13.93
C LEU A 48 -24.76 24.73 13.38
N GLY A 49 -24.67 25.03 12.09
CA GLY A 49 -25.50 26.06 11.45
C GLY A 49 -26.99 25.82 11.76
N ILE A 50 -27.44 24.57 11.68
CA ILE A 50 -28.82 24.22 12.02
C ILE A 50 -29.02 24.16 13.55
N MET A 51 -28.26 23.37 14.29
CA MET A 51 -28.54 23.11 15.71
C MET A 51 -28.28 24.29 16.64
N ALA A 52 -27.26 25.10 16.37
CA ALA A 52 -26.84 26.17 17.26
C ALA A 52 -27.35 27.55 16.80
N TYR A 53 -27.34 27.82 15.50
CA TYR A 53 -27.63 29.17 14.98
C TYR A 53 -29.05 29.35 14.45
N SER A 54 -29.71 28.28 13.98
CA SER A 54 -31.10 28.41 13.52
C SER A 54 -32.11 28.76 14.63
N PRO A 55 -31.97 28.30 15.90
CA PRO A 55 -32.82 28.78 16.99
C PRO A 55 -32.69 30.28 17.22
N ILE A 56 -31.47 30.82 17.12
CA ILE A 56 -31.19 32.26 17.27
C ILE A 56 -31.91 33.03 16.16
N PHE A 57 -31.85 32.54 14.92
CA PHE A 57 -32.57 33.14 13.80
C PHE A 57 -34.10 33.16 14.04
N VAL A 58 -34.66 32.04 14.46
CA VAL A 58 -36.10 31.93 14.72
C VAL A 58 -36.53 32.83 15.87
N GLN A 59 -35.74 32.92 16.94
CA GLN A 59 -36.08 33.70 18.13
C GLN A 59 -35.88 35.20 17.92
N ASP A 60 -34.72 35.60 17.41
CA ASP A 60 -34.32 37.01 17.39
C ASP A 60 -34.58 37.70 16.05
N VAL A 61 -34.69 36.96 14.94
CA VAL A 61 -35.04 37.54 13.62
C VAL A 61 -36.52 37.35 13.30
N MET A 62 -37.03 36.12 13.45
CA MET A 62 -38.46 35.84 13.20
C MET A 62 -39.37 36.16 14.41
N GLN A 63 -38.80 36.54 15.56
CA GLN A 63 -39.55 36.94 16.77
C GLN A 63 -40.51 35.85 17.28
N VAL A 64 -40.07 34.59 17.18
CA VAL A 64 -40.83 33.42 17.65
C VAL A 64 -40.36 33.05 19.06
N SER A 65 -41.30 32.67 19.94
CA SER A 65 -40.94 32.32 21.32
C SER A 65 -39.98 31.12 21.40
N PRO A 66 -39.10 31.03 22.41
CA PRO A 66 -38.17 29.91 22.56
C PRO A 66 -38.86 28.53 22.58
N ALA A 67 -40.05 28.43 23.18
CA ALA A 67 -40.84 27.21 23.22
C ALA A 67 -41.27 26.74 21.81
N ILE A 68 -41.69 27.66 20.94
CA ILE A 68 -42.09 27.34 19.58
C ILE A 68 -40.84 27.10 18.70
N SER A 69 -39.79 27.89 18.88
CA SER A 69 -38.50 27.69 18.21
C SER A 69 -37.94 26.28 18.42
N GLY A 70 -37.98 25.78 19.67
CA GLY A 70 -37.57 24.43 20.00
C GLY A 70 -38.43 23.36 19.31
N SER A 71 -39.76 23.52 19.31
CA SER A 71 -40.66 22.54 18.67
C SER A 71 -40.56 22.53 17.15
N MET A 72 -40.19 23.66 16.53
CA MET A 72 -39.93 23.77 15.10
C MET A 72 -38.73 22.92 14.64
N LEU A 73 -37.75 22.65 15.52
CA LEU A 73 -36.60 21.78 15.22
C LEU A 73 -36.84 20.30 15.55
N THR A 74 -37.96 19.95 16.21
CA THR A 74 -38.27 18.56 16.53
C THR A 74 -38.19 17.64 15.31
N PRO A 75 -38.78 17.97 14.15
CA PRO A 75 -38.68 17.11 12.97
C PRO A 75 -37.23 16.89 12.49
N TYR A 76 -36.41 17.94 12.52
CA TYR A 76 -34.98 17.83 12.23
C TYR A 76 -34.30 16.84 13.17
N THR A 77 -34.46 17.01 14.49
CA THR A 77 -33.80 16.17 15.50
C THR A 77 -34.21 14.71 15.42
N VAL A 78 -35.51 14.43 15.19
CA VAL A 78 -36.03 13.07 15.03
C VAL A 78 -35.44 12.42 13.79
N LEU A 79 -35.47 13.11 12.64
CA LEU A 79 -34.90 12.56 11.41
C LEU A 79 -33.38 12.35 11.53
N ALA A 80 -32.65 13.33 12.07
CA ALA A 80 -31.21 13.21 12.26
C ALA A 80 -30.82 12.05 13.20
N ALA A 81 -31.58 11.83 14.27
CA ALA A 81 -31.31 10.77 15.25
C ALA A 81 -31.65 9.36 14.73
N PHE A 82 -32.74 9.20 13.99
CA PHE A 82 -33.27 7.88 13.63
C PHE A 82 -32.91 7.41 12.22
N MET A 83 -32.53 8.31 11.30
CA MET A 83 -32.25 7.93 9.90
C MET A 83 -31.02 7.02 9.73
N GLY A 84 -30.14 6.93 10.72
CA GLY A 84 -29.02 5.97 10.71
C GLY A 84 -29.47 4.51 10.67
N ILE A 85 -30.59 4.17 11.31
CA ILE A 85 -31.12 2.79 11.37
C ILE A 85 -31.54 2.27 9.99
N PRO A 86 -32.49 2.91 9.26
CA PRO A 86 -32.88 2.45 7.93
C PRO A 86 -31.72 2.53 6.94
N THR A 87 -30.80 3.48 7.11
CA THR A 87 -29.57 3.58 6.32
C THR A 87 -28.72 2.33 6.46
N GLY A 88 -28.47 1.86 7.69
CA GLY A 88 -27.74 0.62 7.95
C GLY A 88 -28.38 -0.61 7.31
N PHE A 89 -29.70 -0.78 7.45
CA PHE A 89 -30.44 -1.88 6.80
C PHE A 89 -30.34 -1.83 5.28
N LEU A 90 -30.44 -0.63 4.70
CA LEU A 90 -30.39 -0.44 3.26
C LEU A 90 -29.00 -0.75 2.69
N ILE A 91 -27.92 -0.37 3.39
CA ILE A 91 -26.55 -0.73 3.02
C ILE A 91 -26.35 -2.25 3.13
N ALA A 92 -26.81 -2.87 4.22
CA ALA A 92 -26.72 -4.32 4.40
C ALA A 92 -27.42 -5.09 3.26
N LYS A 93 -28.57 -4.60 2.79
CA LYS A 93 -29.34 -5.20 1.70
C LYS A 93 -28.74 -4.94 0.31
N THR A 94 -28.34 -3.69 0.04
CA THR A 94 -27.91 -3.27 -1.31
C THR A 94 -26.42 -3.47 -1.55
N LYS A 95 -25.63 -3.66 -0.48
CA LYS A 95 -24.16 -3.75 -0.51
C LYS A 95 -23.47 -2.56 -1.17
N ARG A 96 -24.18 -1.44 -1.33
CA ARG A 96 -23.73 -0.22 -2.02
C ARG A 96 -24.11 1.01 -1.21
N TYR A 97 -23.14 1.89 -0.97
CA TYR A 97 -23.31 3.08 -0.14
C TYR A 97 -23.17 4.41 -0.89
N LYS A 98 -22.54 4.48 -2.07
CA LYS A 98 -22.20 5.76 -2.73
C LYS A 98 -23.42 6.60 -3.08
N TRP A 99 -24.52 5.97 -3.49
CA TRP A 99 -25.76 6.68 -3.79
C TRP A 99 -26.34 7.40 -2.56
N LEU A 100 -26.13 6.88 -1.34
CA LEU A 100 -26.58 7.52 -0.10
C LEU A 100 -25.76 8.78 0.19
N TYR A 101 -24.47 8.79 -0.16
CA TYR A 101 -23.65 9.99 -0.14
C TYR A 101 -24.13 11.06 -1.13
N LEU A 102 -24.43 10.64 -2.36
CA LEU A 102 -24.92 11.52 -3.43
C LEU A 102 -26.32 12.07 -3.16
N ILE A 103 -27.00 11.57 -2.13
CA ILE A 103 -28.29 12.09 -1.67
C ILE A 103 -28.08 12.95 -0.41
N GLY A 104 -27.36 12.43 0.59
CA GLY A 104 -27.23 13.06 1.90
C GLY A 104 -26.58 14.45 1.87
N TYR A 105 -25.37 14.58 1.33
CA TYR A 105 -24.66 15.87 1.31
C TYR A 105 -25.35 16.93 0.45
N PRO A 106 -25.84 16.63 -0.77
CA PRO A 106 -26.62 17.59 -1.55
C PRO A 106 -27.89 18.06 -0.85
N ILE A 107 -28.65 17.17 -0.19
CA ILE A 107 -29.86 17.54 0.56
C ILE A 107 -29.54 18.61 1.61
N VAL A 108 -28.52 18.37 2.43
CA VAL A 108 -28.18 19.31 3.52
C VAL A 108 -27.59 20.61 2.96
N THR A 109 -26.80 20.53 1.89
CA THR A 109 -26.27 21.70 1.16
C THR A 109 -27.41 22.60 0.67
N LEU A 110 -28.40 22.02 0.00
CA LEU A 110 -29.55 22.75 -0.53
C LEU A 110 -30.43 23.31 0.60
N SER A 111 -30.61 22.58 1.70
CA SER A 111 -31.33 23.09 2.87
C SER A 111 -30.64 24.32 3.48
N LEU A 112 -29.32 24.28 3.67
CA LEU A 112 -28.58 25.42 4.20
C LEU A 112 -28.57 26.61 3.24
N PHE A 113 -28.51 26.34 1.93
CA PHE A 113 -28.66 27.39 0.92
C PHE A 113 -30.06 28.01 0.91
N ALA A 114 -31.11 27.21 1.16
CA ALA A 114 -32.46 27.73 1.35
C ALA A 114 -32.57 28.56 2.63
N MET A 115 -31.97 28.11 3.74
CA MET A 115 -31.93 28.85 5.00
C MET A 115 -31.17 30.19 4.87
N TRP A 116 -30.12 30.25 4.07
CA TRP A 116 -29.43 31.50 3.72
C TRP A 116 -30.37 32.55 3.11
N ARG A 117 -31.46 32.12 2.47
CA ARG A 117 -32.48 33.01 1.89
C ARG A 117 -33.63 33.34 2.83
N PHE A 118 -33.65 32.81 4.05
CA PHE A 118 -34.70 33.11 5.01
C PHE A 118 -34.64 34.56 5.49
N THR A 119 -35.79 35.08 5.91
CA THR A 119 -35.96 36.45 6.40
C THR A 119 -36.91 36.42 7.59
N ALA A 120 -37.10 37.56 8.26
CA ALA A 120 -38.09 37.70 9.32
C ALA A 120 -39.52 37.27 8.90
N SER A 121 -39.86 37.37 7.61
CA SER A 121 -41.17 37.00 7.07
C SER A 121 -41.27 35.54 6.56
N THR A 122 -40.23 34.72 6.74
CA THR A 122 -40.25 33.33 6.28
C THR A 122 -41.37 32.55 6.99
N PRO A 123 -42.25 31.85 6.27
CA PRO A 123 -43.30 31.07 6.90
C PRO A 123 -42.74 29.93 7.77
N ILE A 124 -43.31 29.76 8.97
CA ILE A 124 -42.92 28.72 9.93
C ILE A 124 -42.90 27.32 9.29
N TRP A 125 -43.93 26.98 8.49
CA TRP A 125 -44.01 25.67 7.85
C TRP A 125 -42.84 25.42 6.88
N LEU A 126 -42.37 26.46 6.19
CA LEU A 126 -41.24 26.35 5.25
C LEU A 126 -39.93 26.15 6.01
N TYR A 127 -39.74 26.86 7.12
CA TYR A 127 -38.61 26.63 8.01
C TYR A 127 -38.57 25.19 8.52
N VAL A 128 -39.69 24.69 9.03
CA VAL A 128 -39.82 23.32 9.56
C VAL A 128 -39.57 22.28 8.47
N LEU A 129 -40.08 22.52 7.25
CA LEU A 129 -39.84 21.64 6.11
C LEU A 129 -38.35 21.60 5.73
N VAL A 130 -37.71 22.76 5.55
CA VAL A 130 -36.31 22.85 5.11
C VAL A 130 -35.35 22.25 6.14
N THR A 131 -35.56 22.55 7.43
CA THR A 131 -34.77 21.98 8.52
C THR A 131 -35.06 20.48 8.70
N GLY A 132 -36.31 20.04 8.59
CA GLY A 132 -36.65 18.61 8.59
C GLY A 132 -35.95 17.83 7.48
N VAL A 133 -35.98 18.35 6.24
CA VAL A 133 -35.26 17.79 5.10
C VAL A 133 -33.74 17.73 5.35
N ALA A 134 -33.17 18.75 5.99
CA ALA A 134 -31.76 18.72 6.40
C ALA A 134 -31.47 17.60 7.42
N GLY A 135 -32.41 17.35 8.34
CA GLY A 135 -32.31 16.28 9.32
C GLY A 135 -32.23 14.90 8.67
N PHE A 136 -32.97 14.69 7.57
CA PHE A 136 -32.86 13.46 6.78
C PHE A 136 -31.44 13.26 6.24
N GLY A 137 -30.86 14.29 5.59
CA GLY A 137 -29.51 14.17 5.03
C GLY A 137 -28.43 14.01 6.10
N LEU A 138 -28.49 14.77 7.19
CA LEU A 138 -27.52 14.66 8.30
C LEU A 138 -27.65 13.36 9.10
N GLY A 139 -28.82 12.72 9.14
CA GLY A 139 -28.96 11.42 9.78
C GLY A 139 -28.39 10.25 8.98
N VAL A 140 -28.20 10.41 7.66
CA VAL A 140 -27.59 9.39 6.78
C VAL A 140 -26.06 9.47 6.82
N ILE A 141 -25.51 10.69 6.81
CA ILE A 141 -24.07 10.95 6.60
C ILE A 141 -23.15 10.24 7.61
N PRO A 142 -23.36 10.28 8.94
CA PRO A 142 -22.45 9.68 9.91
C PRO A 142 -22.31 8.16 9.76
N THR A 143 -23.43 7.47 9.53
CA THR A 143 -23.45 6.02 9.30
C THR A 143 -22.66 5.65 8.05
N VAL A 144 -22.87 6.38 6.95
CA VAL A 144 -22.17 6.13 5.68
C VAL A 144 -20.67 6.48 5.81
N ASN A 145 -20.32 7.63 6.39
CA ASN A 145 -18.92 8.04 6.64
C ASN A 145 -18.15 6.99 7.43
N THR A 146 -18.73 6.50 8.52
CA THR A 146 -18.09 5.51 9.39
C THR A 146 -17.83 4.21 8.63
N LEU A 147 -18.83 3.72 7.89
CA LEU A 147 -18.69 2.49 7.10
C LEU A 147 -17.67 2.64 5.97
N VAL A 148 -17.70 3.74 5.24
CA VAL A 148 -16.76 3.97 4.12
C VAL A 148 -15.33 4.02 4.60
N ALA A 149 -15.06 4.69 5.71
CA ALA A 149 -13.72 4.77 6.25
C ALA A 149 -13.27 3.44 6.87
N GLN A 150 -14.17 2.63 7.43
CA GLN A 150 -13.88 1.23 7.81
C GLN A 150 -13.55 0.36 6.59
N PHE A 151 -14.31 0.48 5.51
CA PHE A 151 -14.08 -0.25 4.26
C PHE A 151 -12.96 0.33 3.39
N ALA A 152 -12.39 1.48 3.77
CA ALA A 152 -11.26 2.06 3.05
C ALA A 152 -9.94 1.40 3.46
N VAL A 153 -9.89 0.76 4.62
CA VAL A 153 -8.66 0.26 5.24
C VAL A 153 -8.73 -1.26 5.48
N PRO A 154 -7.59 -1.96 5.59
CA PRO A 154 -7.58 -3.37 5.94
C PRO A 154 -8.12 -3.65 7.35
N ARG A 155 -8.61 -4.87 7.60
CA ARG A 155 -9.25 -5.25 8.88
C ARG A 155 -8.37 -5.00 10.10
N ARG A 156 -7.06 -5.22 9.99
CA ARG A 156 -6.09 -4.97 11.08
C ARG A 156 -6.05 -3.51 11.54
N LEU A 157 -6.42 -2.57 10.65
CA LEU A 157 -6.45 -1.13 10.94
C LEU A 157 -7.84 -0.61 11.31
N LEU A 158 -8.85 -1.47 11.45
CA LEU A 158 -10.23 -1.03 11.75
C LEU A 158 -10.32 -0.19 13.03
N GLY A 159 -9.66 -0.62 14.10
CA GLY A 159 -9.66 0.11 15.38
C GLY A 159 -9.02 1.50 15.24
N VAL A 160 -7.88 1.55 14.56
CA VAL A 160 -7.15 2.79 14.26
C VAL A 160 -7.98 3.73 13.38
N ALA A 161 -8.58 3.23 12.31
CA ALA A 161 -9.39 4.03 11.39
C ALA A 161 -10.63 4.62 12.08
N VAL A 162 -11.29 3.86 12.96
CA VAL A 162 -12.39 4.38 13.78
C VAL A 162 -11.90 5.50 14.70
N GLY A 163 -10.74 5.32 15.35
CA GLY A 163 -10.11 6.35 16.18
C GLY A 163 -9.78 7.62 15.39
N ALA A 164 -9.16 7.47 14.21
CA ALA A 164 -8.82 8.57 13.31
C ALA A 164 -10.06 9.33 12.84
N ILE A 165 -11.14 8.65 12.42
CA ILE A 165 -12.41 9.32 12.05
C ILE A 165 -12.90 10.17 13.20
N PHE A 166 -12.96 9.60 14.40
CA PHE A 166 -13.46 10.30 15.57
C PHE A 166 -12.61 11.54 15.88
N PHE A 167 -11.28 11.45 15.70
CA PHE A 167 -10.38 12.59 15.81
C PHE A 167 -10.73 13.72 14.82
N PHE A 168 -10.95 13.42 13.53
CA PHE A 168 -11.39 14.43 12.55
C PHE A 168 -12.74 15.04 12.90
N GLN A 169 -13.67 14.24 13.44
CA GLN A 169 -14.95 14.74 13.92
C GLN A 169 -14.79 15.70 15.10
N MET A 170 -13.90 15.39 16.05
CA MET A 170 -13.60 16.28 17.19
C MET A 170 -13.00 17.61 16.72
N ILE A 171 -12.14 17.59 15.69
CA ILE A 171 -11.64 18.84 15.07
C ILE A 171 -12.81 19.65 14.51
N GLY A 172 -13.73 19.01 13.79
CA GLY A 172 -14.93 19.67 13.27
C GLY A 172 -15.78 20.30 14.38
N ILE A 173 -16.04 19.56 15.45
CA ILE A 173 -16.77 20.05 16.64
C ILE A 173 -16.07 21.24 17.30
N ALA A 174 -14.74 21.21 17.39
CA ALA A 174 -13.97 22.27 18.03
C ALA A 174 -13.84 23.53 17.15
N ALA A 175 -13.63 23.36 15.84
CA ALA A 175 -13.33 24.46 14.92
C ALA A 175 -14.59 25.17 14.40
N ALA A 176 -15.66 24.43 14.12
CA ALA A 176 -16.85 24.99 13.51
C ALA A 176 -17.54 26.10 14.35
N PRO A 177 -17.71 25.98 15.69
CA PRO A 177 -18.30 27.07 16.49
C PRO A 177 -17.50 28.37 16.38
N ALA A 178 -16.17 28.30 16.44
CA ALA A 178 -15.30 29.46 16.40
C ALA A 178 -15.38 30.18 15.05
N ILE A 179 -15.35 29.42 13.95
CA ILE A 179 -15.40 29.98 12.59
C ILE A 179 -16.79 30.54 12.28
N LEU A 180 -17.86 29.81 12.61
CA LEU A 180 -19.23 30.28 12.37
C LEU A 180 -19.57 31.49 13.25
N GLY A 181 -19.09 31.54 14.50
CA GLY A 181 -19.31 32.69 15.38
C GLY A 181 -18.57 33.93 14.91
N LEU A 182 -17.35 33.77 14.38
CA LEU A 182 -16.63 34.85 13.72
C LEU A 182 -17.39 35.35 12.48
N ALA A 183 -17.94 34.44 11.67
CA ALA A 183 -18.76 34.80 10.52
C ALA A 183 -20.01 35.61 10.94
N GLN A 184 -20.75 35.13 11.94
CA GLN A 184 -21.92 35.83 12.46
C GLN A 184 -21.58 37.24 12.93
N SER A 185 -20.50 37.40 13.69
CA SER A 185 -20.08 38.69 14.26
C SER A 185 -19.45 39.66 13.26
N SER A 186 -19.02 39.17 12.09
CA SER A 186 -18.43 40.00 11.02
C SER A 186 -19.46 40.80 10.22
N ALA A 187 -20.74 40.46 10.31
CA ALA A 187 -21.82 41.11 9.58
C ALA A 187 -22.34 42.36 10.31
N PRO A 188 -22.93 43.33 9.58
CA PRO A 188 -23.42 44.58 10.16
C PRO A 188 -24.62 44.43 11.10
N ASP A 189 -25.40 43.36 10.93
CA ASP A 189 -26.59 43.06 11.72
C ASP A 189 -26.76 41.55 11.93
N LEU A 190 -27.60 41.19 12.92
CA LEU A 190 -27.79 39.80 13.34
C LEU A 190 -28.37 38.91 12.23
N GLU A 191 -29.32 39.42 11.44
CA GLU A 191 -29.93 38.66 10.35
C GLU A 191 -28.89 38.35 9.26
N SER A 192 -28.13 39.35 8.83
CA SER A 192 -27.03 39.19 7.87
C SER A 192 -25.96 38.24 8.38
N GLY A 193 -25.63 38.30 9.68
CA GLY A 193 -24.65 37.41 10.31
C GLY A 193 -25.10 35.95 10.32
N LEU A 194 -26.34 35.69 10.71
CA LEU A 194 -26.91 34.33 10.71
C LEU A 194 -27.07 33.78 9.28
N LYS A 195 -27.42 34.62 8.31
CA LYS A 195 -27.39 34.26 6.89
C LYS A 195 -25.99 33.83 6.45
N LEU A 196 -24.95 34.55 6.86
CA LEU A 196 -23.57 34.20 6.53
C LEU A 196 -23.16 32.85 7.16
N VAL A 197 -23.63 32.54 8.37
CA VAL A 197 -23.45 31.22 8.99
C VAL A 197 -24.06 30.10 8.13
N PHE A 198 -25.31 30.26 7.68
CA PHE A 198 -25.96 29.26 6.82
C PHE A 198 -25.24 29.10 5.48
N LEU A 199 -24.79 30.21 4.88
CA LEU A 199 -24.01 30.18 3.64
C LEU A 199 -22.68 29.44 3.82
N MET A 200 -21.95 29.71 4.89
CA MET A 200 -20.69 29.00 5.18
C MET A 200 -20.91 27.51 5.43
N GLY A 201 -21.97 27.14 6.15
CA GLY A 201 -22.38 25.74 6.29
C GLY A 201 -22.70 25.09 4.94
N ALA A 202 -23.42 25.79 4.06
CA ALA A 202 -23.73 25.32 2.71
C ALA A 202 -22.46 25.13 1.87
N VAL A 203 -21.52 26.08 1.90
CA VAL A 203 -20.23 25.97 1.18
C VAL A 203 -19.41 24.80 1.70
N ALA A 204 -19.30 24.62 3.01
CA ALA A 204 -18.59 23.47 3.60
C ALA A 204 -19.20 22.14 3.12
N LEU A 205 -20.52 22.04 3.08
CA LEU A 205 -21.20 20.82 2.64
C LEU A 205 -21.17 20.62 1.14
N ALA A 206 -21.14 21.70 0.35
CA ALA A 206 -20.91 21.62 -1.09
C ALA A 206 -19.51 21.07 -1.39
N ILE A 207 -18.49 21.52 -0.65
CA ILE A 207 -17.13 20.97 -0.73
C ILE A 207 -17.15 19.48 -0.34
N SER A 208 -17.77 19.11 0.78
CA SER A 208 -17.94 17.69 1.15
C SER A 208 -18.63 16.90 0.04
N SER A 209 -19.68 17.47 -0.55
CA SER A 209 -20.45 16.85 -1.63
C SER A 209 -19.62 16.63 -2.88
N LEU A 210 -18.68 17.51 -3.20
CA LEU A 210 -17.74 17.32 -4.31
C LEU A 210 -16.70 16.28 -3.96
N LEU A 211 -16.13 16.33 -2.75
CA LEU A 211 -15.14 15.37 -2.27
C LEU A 211 -15.65 13.93 -2.36
N ILE A 212 -16.86 13.65 -1.87
CA ILE A 212 -17.43 12.29 -1.89
C ILE A 212 -17.63 11.72 -3.31
N THR A 213 -17.75 12.56 -4.35
CA THR A 213 -17.88 12.06 -5.73
C THR A 213 -16.62 11.32 -6.19
N THR A 214 -15.48 11.71 -5.63
CA THR A 214 -14.15 11.13 -5.91
C THR A 214 -13.95 9.77 -5.25
N ILE A 215 -14.81 9.37 -4.31
CA ILE A 215 -14.74 8.05 -3.66
C ILE A 215 -15.22 6.98 -4.65
N PRO A 216 -14.41 5.96 -4.97
CA PRO A 216 -14.85 4.84 -5.80
C PRO A 216 -15.94 4.02 -5.08
N GLN A 217 -16.84 3.39 -5.85
CA GLN A 217 -17.81 2.46 -5.26
C GLN A 217 -17.09 1.14 -4.95
N ILE A 218 -16.92 0.83 -3.67
CA ILE A 218 -16.41 -0.47 -3.19
C ILE A 218 -17.63 -1.30 -2.73
N SER A 219 -17.69 -2.59 -3.04
CA SER A 219 -18.75 -3.47 -2.50
C SER A 219 -18.51 -3.72 -1.02
N VAL A 220 -19.58 -3.85 -0.24
CA VAL A 220 -19.48 -4.22 1.19
C VAL A 220 -18.89 -5.63 1.38
N ASP A 221 -18.94 -6.47 0.35
CA ASP A 221 -18.38 -7.83 0.35
C ASP A 221 -16.98 -7.91 -0.29
N ASP A 222 -16.49 -6.82 -0.88
CA ASP A 222 -15.11 -6.78 -1.38
C ASP A 222 -14.21 -6.63 -0.15
N GLU A 223 -13.47 -7.68 0.21
CA GLU A 223 -12.36 -7.52 1.14
C GLU A 223 -11.36 -6.57 0.46
N VAL A 224 -11.14 -5.39 1.05
CA VAL A 224 -9.88 -4.68 0.80
C VAL A 224 -8.82 -5.70 1.19
N PRO A 225 -8.04 -6.21 0.21
CA PRO A 225 -6.98 -7.14 0.55
C PRO A 225 -6.22 -6.50 1.70
N ASP A 226 -5.81 -7.27 2.71
CA ASP A 226 -4.65 -6.86 3.47
C ASP A 226 -3.62 -6.61 2.39
N LYS A 227 -3.45 -5.34 2.00
CA LYS A 227 -2.31 -4.92 1.22
C LYS A 227 -1.22 -5.40 2.12
N ALA A 228 -0.60 -6.50 1.69
CA ALA A 228 0.74 -6.89 2.02
C ALA A 228 1.41 -5.64 2.55
N ALA A 229 1.81 -5.65 3.83
CA ALA A 229 2.62 -4.55 4.30
C ALA A 229 3.76 -4.59 3.31
N PRO A 230 3.85 -3.63 2.38
CA PRO A 230 4.72 -3.93 1.29
C PRO A 230 6.09 -3.94 1.95
N SER A 231 7.04 -4.56 1.29
CA SER A 231 8.41 -4.07 1.30
C SER A 231 8.51 -2.55 0.94
N ARG A 232 7.45 -1.74 1.11
CA ARG A 232 7.33 -0.29 0.97
C ARG A 232 8.04 0.32 2.14
N LEU A 233 9.22 0.81 1.83
CA LEU A 233 9.78 1.96 2.50
C LEU A 233 8.73 3.10 2.48
N PRO A 234 8.45 3.75 3.61
CA PRO A 234 7.44 4.80 3.69
C PRO A 234 7.83 6.07 2.93
N PHE A 235 6.90 6.63 2.13
CA PHE A 235 6.93 7.98 1.53
C PHE A 235 8.13 8.25 0.61
N PRO A 236 8.22 9.42 -0.07
CA PRO A 236 9.51 9.87 -0.59
C PRO A 236 10.50 9.93 0.58
N MET A 237 11.25 8.84 0.72
CA MET A 237 12.31 8.66 1.67
C MET A 237 13.58 9.15 0.99
N ASP A 238 14.38 9.94 1.67
CA ASP A 238 15.70 10.24 1.16
C ASP A 238 16.60 9.00 1.24
N ILE A 239 17.57 8.91 0.33
CA ILE A 239 18.46 7.76 0.24
C ILE A 239 19.25 7.49 1.54
N ASP A 240 19.53 8.51 2.35
CA ASP A 240 20.27 8.34 3.61
C ASP A 240 19.41 7.71 4.70
N THR A 241 18.12 8.04 4.76
CA THR A 241 17.16 7.35 5.62
C THR A 241 17.00 5.89 5.20
N LEU A 242 16.92 5.61 3.90
CA LEU A 242 16.86 4.24 3.37
C LEU A 242 18.11 3.44 3.77
N ARG A 243 19.31 4.00 3.58
CA ARG A 243 20.57 3.37 3.97
C ARG A 243 20.59 2.97 5.45
N LYS A 244 20.07 3.83 6.34
CA LYS A 244 19.99 3.52 7.77
C LYS A 244 19.07 2.33 8.05
N ILE A 245 17.87 2.32 7.47
CA ILE A 245 16.91 1.22 7.63
C ILE A 245 17.50 -0.10 7.11
N LEU A 246 18.16 -0.09 5.94
CA LEU A 246 18.80 -1.28 5.39
C LEU A 246 20.01 -1.74 6.24
N ALA A 247 20.71 -0.81 6.88
CA ALA A 247 21.83 -1.11 7.77
C ALA A 247 21.41 -1.67 9.14
N GLU A 248 20.16 -1.45 9.56
CA GLU A 248 19.61 -1.93 10.85
C GLU A 248 19.43 -3.45 10.92
N ARG A 249 19.57 -4.17 9.80
CA ARG A 249 19.50 -5.63 9.80
C ARG A 249 20.74 -6.24 10.46
N ASP A 250 20.61 -6.58 11.73
CA ASP A 250 21.69 -7.18 12.53
C ASP A 250 21.59 -8.72 12.58
N SER A 251 22.02 -9.37 11.49
CA SER A 251 22.13 -10.82 11.39
C SER A 251 23.52 -11.24 10.93
N PHE A 252 23.98 -12.40 11.38
CA PHE A 252 25.00 -13.17 10.68
C PHE A 252 24.40 -13.80 9.42
N SER A 253 25.17 -13.87 8.35
CA SER A 253 24.82 -14.58 7.12
C SER A 253 25.69 -15.80 6.93
N ILE A 254 25.10 -16.89 6.46
CA ILE A 254 25.77 -18.14 6.17
C ILE A 254 25.53 -18.45 4.70
N LEU A 255 26.59 -18.39 3.88
CA LEU A 255 26.55 -18.75 2.47
C LEU A 255 26.69 -20.27 2.33
N GLU A 256 25.74 -20.87 1.62
CA GLU A 256 25.57 -22.32 1.61
C GLU A 256 25.17 -22.85 0.25
N MET A 257 25.33 -24.16 0.10
CA MET A 257 24.87 -24.91 -1.05
C MET A 257 24.11 -26.17 -0.63
N VAL A 258 23.16 -26.59 -1.44
CA VAL A 258 22.48 -27.90 -1.31
C VAL A 258 22.50 -28.64 -2.65
N ASP A 259 22.93 -29.91 -2.63
CA ASP A 259 22.70 -30.83 -3.75
C ASP A 259 21.23 -31.28 -3.73
N VAL A 260 20.47 -30.94 -4.78
CA VAL A 260 19.01 -31.08 -4.78
C VAL A 260 18.53 -32.53 -4.83
N TYR A 261 19.38 -33.47 -5.25
CA TYR A 261 19.04 -34.89 -5.35
C TYR A 261 19.34 -35.64 -4.05
N THR A 262 20.45 -35.28 -3.39
CA THR A 262 20.91 -35.96 -2.17
C THR A 262 20.46 -35.25 -0.89
N GLY A 263 20.09 -33.96 -0.97
CA GLY A 263 19.82 -33.11 0.19
C GLY A 263 21.09 -32.73 0.98
N LYS A 264 22.28 -33.04 0.45
CA LYS A 264 23.54 -32.74 1.14
C LYS A 264 23.79 -31.22 1.16
N ARG A 265 23.74 -30.63 2.35
CA ARG A 265 24.03 -29.22 2.61
C ARG A 265 25.53 -29.03 2.88
N THR A 266 26.10 -27.95 2.33
CA THR A 266 27.50 -27.56 2.51
C THR A 266 27.56 -26.09 2.86
N VAL A 267 28.18 -25.75 4.00
CA VAL A 267 28.49 -24.37 4.37
C VAL A 267 29.76 -23.94 3.65
N LEU A 268 29.69 -22.83 2.92
CA LEU A 268 30.84 -22.23 2.25
C LEU A 268 31.55 -21.23 3.16
N ARG A 269 30.79 -20.29 3.76
CA ARG A 269 31.35 -19.22 4.57
C ARG A 269 30.31 -18.57 5.47
N GLU A 270 30.75 -18.11 6.64
CA GLU A 270 29.98 -17.23 7.53
C GLU A 270 30.46 -15.79 7.41
N PHE A 271 29.52 -14.86 7.52
CA PHE A 271 29.71 -13.42 7.43
C PHE A 271 29.10 -12.74 8.66
N ASP A 272 29.81 -11.74 9.19
CA ASP A 272 29.34 -10.85 10.25
C ASP A 272 28.43 -9.72 9.73
N THR A 273 28.31 -9.62 8.42
CA THR A 273 27.43 -8.72 7.70
C THR A 273 26.35 -9.49 6.96
N VAL A 274 25.21 -8.84 6.73
CA VAL A 274 24.17 -9.37 5.85
C VAL A 274 24.70 -9.42 4.41
N ILE A 275 24.69 -10.62 3.85
CA ILE A 275 24.82 -10.86 2.41
C ILE A 275 23.52 -11.44 1.88
N SER A 276 23.26 -11.32 0.59
CA SER A 276 22.01 -11.84 0.00
C SER A 276 22.13 -12.30 -1.45
N ALA A 277 21.15 -13.10 -1.84
CA ALA A 277 20.80 -13.43 -3.22
C ALA A 277 21.98 -13.95 -4.09
N PRO A 278 22.62 -15.08 -3.72
CA PRO A 278 23.73 -15.62 -4.51
C PRO A 278 23.23 -16.18 -5.86
N ASN A 279 23.84 -15.74 -6.97
CA ASN A 279 23.70 -16.36 -8.29
C ASN A 279 25.04 -16.92 -8.79
N TRP A 280 25.01 -17.79 -9.79
CA TRP A 280 26.20 -18.47 -10.32
C TRP A 280 26.74 -17.83 -11.60
N THR A 281 28.06 -17.81 -11.73
CA THR A 281 28.68 -17.65 -13.05
C THR A 281 28.49 -18.90 -13.91
N ALA A 282 28.37 -18.73 -15.23
CA ALA A 282 28.12 -19.83 -16.16
C ALA A 282 29.24 -20.88 -16.18
N ASP A 283 30.47 -20.49 -15.83
CA ASP A 283 31.61 -21.40 -15.71
C ASP A 283 31.62 -22.22 -14.41
N GLY A 284 30.68 -21.94 -13.49
CA GLY A 284 30.52 -22.64 -12.24
C GLY A 284 31.60 -22.35 -11.19
N LYS A 285 32.39 -21.29 -11.35
CA LYS A 285 33.52 -20.99 -10.46
C LYS A 285 33.21 -19.96 -9.38
N HIS A 286 32.27 -19.06 -9.63
CA HIS A 286 31.96 -17.97 -8.70
C HIS A 286 30.48 -17.90 -8.35
N LEU A 287 30.22 -17.42 -7.14
CA LEU A 287 28.91 -16.94 -6.72
C LEU A 287 28.94 -15.42 -6.63
N ILE A 288 27.98 -14.75 -7.27
CA ILE A 288 27.79 -13.30 -7.15
C ILE A 288 26.69 -13.04 -6.14
N TYR A 289 26.94 -12.16 -5.18
CA TYR A 289 25.98 -11.81 -4.12
C TYR A 289 26.05 -10.32 -3.80
N ASP A 290 24.97 -9.77 -3.26
CA ASP A 290 24.96 -8.40 -2.76
C ASP A 290 25.26 -8.32 -1.26
N SER A 291 25.85 -7.20 -0.85
CA SER A 291 25.97 -6.82 0.56
C SER A 291 26.12 -5.32 0.69
N ARG A 292 25.26 -4.70 1.52
CA ARG A 292 25.30 -3.26 1.83
C ARG A 292 25.40 -2.39 0.58
N GLY A 293 24.53 -2.68 -0.40
CA GLY A 293 24.41 -1.92 -1.64
C GLY A 293 25.48 -2.20 -2.70
N ARG A 294 26.40 -3.15 -2.47
CA ARG A 294 27.49 -3.49 -3.39
C ARG A 294 27.44 -4.95 -3.79
N LEU A 295 28.04 -5.28 -4.93
CA LEU A 295 28.17 -6.66 -5.40
C LEU A 295 29.57 -7.24 -5.15
N TYR A 296 29.61 -8.54 -4.88
CA TYR A 296 30.82 -9.29 -4.60
C TYR A 296 30.79 -10.64 -5.32
N ALA A 297 31.97 -11.12 -5.71
CA ALA A 297 32.19 -12.46 -6.24
C ALA A 297 32.93 -13.32 -5.19
N TYR A 298 32.38 -14.49 -4.88
CA TYR A 298 32.98 -15.54 -4.06
C TYR A 298 33.53 -16.65 -4.96
N GLU A 299 34.83 -16.92 -4.93
CA GLU A 299 35.47 -18.00 -5.69
C GLU A 299 35.33 -19.35 -4.95
N LEU A 300 34.65 -20.32 -5.56
CA LEU A 300 34.31 -21.59 -4.92
C LEU A 300 35.54 -22.46 -4.58
N ALA A 301 36.60 -22.37 -5.37
CA ALA A 301 37.79 -23.20 -5.20
C ALA A 301 38.67 -22.77 -4.01
N THR A 302 38.74 -21.46 -3.75
CA THR A 302 39.69 -20.87 -2.80
C THR A 302 39.00 -20.21 -1.60
N GLY A 303 37.72 -19.85 -1.74
CA GLY A 303 36.99 -19.02 -0.79
C GLY A 303 37.37 -17.53 -0.83
N ALA A 304 38.12 -17.11 -1.87
CA ALA A 304 38.47 -15.71 -2.09
C ALA A 304 37.23 -14.88 -2.41
N ILE A 305 37.23 -13.63 -1.94
CA ILE A 305 36.15 -12.67 -2.17
C ILE A 305 36.75 -11.45 -2.86
N SER A 306 36.10 -11.01 -3.93
CA SER A 306 36.43 -9.76 -4.62
C SER A 306 35.16 -8.92 -4.78
N GLN A 307 35.27 -7.61 -4.59
CA GLN A 307 34.18 -6.69 -4.89
C GLN A 307 34.13 -6.45 -6.40
N ILE A 308 32.92 -6.39 -6.96
CA ILE A 308 32.70 -5.97 -8.35
C ILE A 308 32.51 -4.45 -8.34
N ASP A 309 33.28 -3.73 -9.16
CA ASP A 309 33.15 -2.28 -9.29
C ASP A 309 31.88 -1.95 -10.09
N THR A 310 30.85 -1.45 -9.41
CA THR A 310 29.58 -1.02 -9.99
C THR A 310 29.52 0.49 -10.24
N GLY A 311 30.67 1.18 -10.23
CA GLY A 311 30.74 2.62 -10.46
C GLY A 311 29.96 3.40 -9.40
N PHE A 312 29.01 4.24 -9.84
CA PHE A 312 28.18 5.02 -8.91
C PHE A 312 27.11 4.18 -8.20
N ALA A 313 26.81 2.98 -8.69
CA ALA A 313 25.71 2.16 -8.18
C ALA A 313 26.13 1.44 -6.89
N THR A 314 26.09 2.16 -5.76
CA THR A 314 26.51 1.67 -4.45
C THR A 314 25.36 1.40 -3.48
N ASP A 315 24.11 1.49 -3.95
CA ASP A 315 22.88 1.18 -3.25
C ASP A 315 22.06 0.11 -4.02
N CYS A 316 22.76 -0.93 -4.49
CA CYS A 316 22.15 -2.07 -5.17
C CYS A 316 21.19 -2.82 -4.23
N THR A 317 20.10 -3.35 -4.78
CA THR A 317 19.24 -4.30 -4.09
C THR A 317 19.79 -5.72 -4.24
N ASN A 318 19.05 -6.68 -3.69
CA ASN A 318 19.30 -8.11 -3.86
C ASN A 318 18.82 -8.67 -5.21
N ASP A 319 18.45 -7.80 -6.15
CA ASP A 319 17.90 -8.15 -7.45
C ASP A 319 18.94 -7.85 -8.54
N HIS A 320 19.79 -8.84 -8.83
CA HIS A 320 20.92 -8.73 -9.74
C HIS A 320 21.16 -10.02 -10.53
N LEU A 321 21.57 -9.89 -11.80
CA LEU A 321 21.71 -11.01 -12.73
C LEU A 321 22.94 -10.86 -13.61
N LEU A 322 23.49 -12.00 -14.04
CA LEU A 322 24.43 -12.06 -15.15
C LEU A 322 23.64 -12.22 -16.47
N SER A 323 24.16 -11.63 -17.55
CA SER A 323 23.67 -11.96 -18.89
C SER A 323 23.94 -13.44 -19.22
N PRO A 324 23.18 -14.05 -20.14
CA PRO A 324 23.37 -15.47 -20.49
C PRO A 324 24.80 -15.83 -20.93
N ASP A 325 25.49 -14.90 -21.58
CA ASP A 325 26.89 -15.04 -22.00
C ASP A 325 27.92 -14.58 -20.94
N ASN A 326 27.46 -14.15 -19.77
CA ASN A 326 28.26 -13.64 -18.65
C ASN A 326 29.14 -12.42 -19.00
N SER A 327 28.86 -11.71 -20.10
CA SER A 327 29.61 -10.51 -20.48
C SER A 327 29.13 -9.26 -19.72
N GLN A 328 27.88 -9.26 -19.26
CA GLN A 328 27.23 -8.13 -18.59
C GLN A 328 26.61 -8.57 -17.26
N LEU A 329 26.44 -7.59 -16.37
CA LEU A 329 25.59 -7.64 -15.18
C LEU A 329 24.40 -6.72 -15.40
N ALA A 330 23.26 -7.09 -14.83
CA ALA A 330 22.11 -6.23 -14.64
C ALA A 330 21.84 -6.14 -13.13
N ILE A 331 21.54 -4.93 -12.65
CA ILE A 331 21.38 -4.61 -11.24
C ILE A 331 20.16 -3.74 -11.04
N SER A 332 19.42 -3.97 -9.96
CA SER A 332 18.46 -3.01 -9.42
C SER A 332 19.16 -2.13 -8.40
N HIS A 333 18.97 -0.82 -8.48
CA HIS A 333 19.69 0.16 -7.66
C HIS A 333 18.76 1.30 -7.24
N PHE A 334 18.77 1.64 -5.95
CA PHE A 334 18.03 2.78 -5.42
C PHE A 334 18.71 4.10 -5.81
N THR A 335 18.02 4.96 -6.53
CA THR A 335 18.64 6.23 -6.95
C THR A 335 18.68 7.25 -5.81
N ASN A 336 19.65 8.17 -5.88
CA ASN A 336 19.82 9.17 -4.83
C ASN A 336 18.69 10.23 -4.84
N GLU A 337 18.08 10.45 -6.01
CA GLU A 337 17.11 11.52 -6.24
C GLU A 337 15.77 11.26 -5.56
N ASP A 338 15.33 9.99 -5.55
CA ASP A 338 13.98 9.61 -5.10
C ASP A 338 13.94 8.29 -4.31
N ALA A 339 15.10 7.71 -3.97
CA ALA A 339 15.24 6.41 -3.31
C ALA A 339 14.42 5.29 -3.95
N THR A 340 14.17 5.39 -5.26
CA THR A 340 13.37 4.44 -6.01
C THR A 340 14.27 3.52 -6.82
N SER A 341 13.95 2.22 -6.84
CA SER A 341 14.73 1.23 -7.58
C SER A 341 14.61 1.44 -9.09
N ARG A 342 15.74 1.49 -9.79
CA ARG A 342 15.84 1.45 -11.25
C ARG A 342 16.82 0.36 -11.67
N ILE A 343 16.62 -0.20 -12.85
CA ILE A 343 17.47 -1.24 -13.43
C ILE A 343 18.57 -0.59 -14.27
N TYR A 344 19.79 -1.09 -14.10
CA TYR A 344 20.98 -0.71 -14.86
C TYR A 344 21.68 -1.95 -15.40
N THR A 345 22.46 -1.79 -16.47
CA THR A 345 23.39 -2.81 -16.96
C THR A 345 24.83 -2.29 -16.97
N LEU A 346 25.80 -3.18 -16.78
CA LEU A 346 27.23 -2.86 -16.79
C LEU A 346 28.06 -4.09 -17.23
N PRO A 347 29.35 -3.93 -17.59
CA PRO A 347 30.22 -5.07 -17.85
C PRO A 347 30.35 -5.97 -16.61
N ALA A 348 30.36 -7.29 -16.80
CA ALA A 348 30.48 -8.24 -15.69
C ALA A 348 31.83 -8.15 -14.94
N ALA A 349 32.87 -7.65 -15.61
CA ALA A 349 34.17 -7.36 -15.00
C ALA A 349 34.18 -6.09 -14.13
N GLY A 350 33.04 -5.37 -14.04
CA GLY A 350 32.91 -4.08 -13.40
C GLY A 350 33.07 -2.90 -14.37
N GLY A 351 32.53 -1.76 -13.98
CA GLY A 351 32.57 -0.52 -14.75
C GLY A 351 31.38 0.39 -14.49
N SER A 352 31.16 1.33 -15.41
CA SER A 352 30.08 2.30 -15.30
C SER A 352 28.72 1.70 -15.68
N PRO A 353 27.71 1.79 -14.81
CA PRO A 353 26.37 1.30 -15.12
C PRO A 353 25.60 2.25 -16.05
N THR A 354 24.83 1.66 -16.96
CA THR A 354 23.95 2.32 -17.93
C THR A 354 22.51 2.08 -17.55
N LEU A 355 21.70 3.14 -17.47
CA LEU A 355 20.28 3.06 -17.11
C LEU A 355 19.48 2.28 -18.16
N VAL A 356 18.60 1.38 -17.71
CA VAL A 356 17.67 0.62 -18.58
C VAL A 356 16.23 1.06 -18.39
N THR A 357 15.78 1.26 -17.14
CA THR A 357 14.39 1.66 -16.82
C THR A 357 14.31 3.10 -16.32
N GLU A 358 13.67 3.98 -17.07
CA GLU A 358 13.45 5.37 -16.65
C GLU A 358 12.44 5.49 -15.50
N LYS A 359 11.38 4.67 -15.55
CA LYS A 359 10.33 4.61 -14.54
C LYS A 359 10.71 3.64 -13.43
N GLY A 360 10.28 3.95 -12.21
CA GLY A 360 10.45 3.08 -11.06
C GLY A 360 9.28 3.20 -10.06
N PRO A 361 9.25 2.32 -9.04
CA PRO A 361 10.26 1.29 -8.81
C PRO A 361 10.19 0.13 -9.82
N SER A 362 11.36 -0.44 -10.11
CA SER A 362 11.56 -1.59 -10.99
C SER A 362 12.60 -2.53 -10.35
N TYR A 363 12.23 -3.81 -10.17
CA TYR A 363 13.02 -4.84 -9.50
C TYR A 363 13.28 -6.02 -10.45
N LEU A 364 14.53 -6.17 -10.86
CA LEU A 364 15.01 -7.13 -11.85
C LEU A 364 14.94 -8.60 -11.37
N HIS A 365 14.33 -9.50 -12.13
CA HIS A 365 14.32 -10.93 -11.78
C HIS A 365 14.70 -11.89 -12.90
N GLY A 366 14.66 -11.47 -14.18
CA GLY A 366 15.13 -12.31 -15.28
C GLY A 366 15.80 -11.57 -16.43
N TRP A 367 16.73 -12.26 -17.10
CA TRP A 367 17.29 -11.90 -18.40
C TRP A 367 16.88 -12.98 -19.40
N SER A 368 16.37 -12.60 -20.56
CA SER A 368 15.98 -13.57 -21.59
C SER A 368 17.19 -14.40 -22.03
N PRO A 369 17.01 -15.70 -22.34
CA PRO A 369 18.12 -16.57 -22.75
C PRO A 369 18.86 -16.11 -24.01
N ASP A 370 18.21 -15.32 -24.86
CA ASP A 370 18.81 -14.71 -26.06
C ASP A 370 19.55 -13.39 -25.77
N GLY A 371 19.53 -12.93 -24.51
CA GLY A 371 20.21 -11.72 -24.03
C GLY A 371 19.51 -10.40 -24.38
N ARG A 372 18.35 -10.42 -25.05
CA ARG A 372 17.75 -9.22 -25.64
C ARG A 372 16.80 -8.44 -24.73
N SER A 373 16.24 -9.09 -23.72
CA SER A 373 15.19 -8.51 -22.88
C SER A 373 15.43 -8.81 -21.40
N LEU A 374 14.98 -7.91 -20.54
CA LEU A 374 14.89 -8.11 -19.10
C LEU A 374 13.42 -8.24 -18.71
N VAL A 375 13.14 -9.08 -17.72
CA VAL A 375 11.83 -9.17 -17.07
C VAL A 375 11.96 -8.79 -15.60
N TYR A 376 11.01 -8.02 -15.11
CA TYR A 376 11.08 -7.38 -13.80
C TYR A 376 9.70 -7.14 -13.21
N CYS A 377 9.65 -7.02 -11.88
CA CYS A 377 8.49 -6.51 -11.17
C CYS A 377 8.53 -4.98 -11.16
N GLY A 378 7.46 -4.33 -11.60
CA GLY A 378 7.39 -2.87 -11.67
C GLY A 378 6.14 -2.36 -10.97
N GLU A 379 6.28 -1.30 -10.19
CA GLU A 379 5.11 -0.59 -9.66
C GLU A 379 4.77 0.59 -10.55
N ARG A 380 3.53 0.62 -11.03
CA ARG A 380 2.96 1.75 -11.77
C ARG A 380 1.57 2.03 -11.19
N ASP A 381 1.28 3.29 -10.91
CA ASP A 381 -0.03 3.75 -10.45
C ASP A 381 -0.60 3.01 -9.21
N GLY A 382 0.28 2.53 -8.32
CA GLY A 382 -0.03 1.86 -7.06
C GLY A 382 -0.19 0.35 -7.15
N GLN A 383 0.09 -0.27 -8.30
CA GLN A 383 -0.02 -1.71 -8.56
C GLN A 383 1.33 -2.28 -9.03
N TYR A 384 1.67 -3.46 -8.52
CA TYR A 384 2.89 -4.19 -8.89
C TYR A 384 2.55 -5.29 -9.88
N ASP A 385 3.05 -5.15 -11.09
CA ASP A 385 2.84 -6.05 -12.20
C ASP A 385 4.19 -6.50 -12.81
N ILE A 386 4.13 -7.48 -13.70
CA ILE A 386 5.30 -7.97 -14.44
C ILE A 386 5.44 -7.17 -15.71
N TYR A 387 6.67 -6.72 -15.96
CA TYR A 387 7.05 -5.97 -17.15
C TYR A 387 8.23 -6.62 -17.84
N THR A 388 8.32 -6.41 -19.16
CA THR A 388 9.51 -6.69 -19.96
C THR A 388 10.03 -5.42 -20.62
N ILE A 389 11.33 -5.35 -20.86
CA ILE A 389 12.00 -4.21 -21.52
C ILE A 389 13.21 -4.71 -22.31
N PRO A 390 13.60 -4.10 -23.45
CA PRO A 390 14.88 -4.40 -24.07
C PRO A 390 16.04 -4.20 -23.11
N ALA A 391 17.04 -5.09 -23.14
CA ALA A 391 18.18 -5.07 -22.21
C ALA A 391 19.08 -3.84 -22.37
N ASN A 392 18.99 -3.15 -23.50
CA ASN A 392 19.64 -1.87 -23.78
C ASN A 392 18.77 -0.65 -23.47
N GLY A 393 17.61 -0.83 -22.82
CA GLY A 393 16.65 0.22 -22.52
C GLY A 393 15.65 0.48 -23.66
N GLY A 394 14.64 1.30 -23.37
CA GLY A 394 13.59 1.67 -24.32
C GLY A 394 12.19 1.53 -23.72
N ALA A 395 11.22 1.17 -24.55
CA ALA A 395 9.83 1.04 -24.10
C ALA A 395 9.61 -0.26 -23.29
N GLU A 396 9.01 -0.12 -22.11
CA GLU A 396 8.52 -1.24 -21.31
C GLU A 396 7.20 -1.79 -21.88
N THR A 397 6.96 -3.09 -21.73
CA THR A 397 5.70 -3.77 -22.02
C THR A 397 5.16 -4.40 -20.74
N GLN A 398 3.93 -4.06 -20.38
CA GLN A 398 3.23 -4.66 -19.25
C GLN A 398 2.70 -6.04 -19.63
N LEU A 399 3.03 -7.07 -18.87
CA LEU A 399 2.64 -8.46 -19.11
C LEU A 399 1.48 -8.92 -18.22
N THR A 400 1.30 -8.30 -17.04
CA THR A 400 0.18 -8.58 -16.14
C THR A 400 -0.51 -7.28 -15.68
N ASN A 401 -1.78 -7.39 -15.29
CA ASN A 401 -2.58 -6.24 -14.82
C ASN A 401 -3.67 -6.66 -13.82
N GLU A 402 -3.52 -7.82 -13.19
CA GLU A 402 -4.52 -8.36 -12.26
C GLU A 402 -4.38 -7.69 -10.88
N PRO A 403 -5.49 -7.37 -10.20
CA PRO A 403 -5.42 -6.73 -8.88
C PRO A 403 -4.58 -7.55 -7.89
N GLY A 404 -3.58 -6.90 -7.28
CA GLY A 404 -2.74 -7.52 -6.28
C GLY A 404 -1.26 -7.20 -6.48
N LEU A 405 -0.44 -8.22 -6.26
CA LEU A 405 1.02 -8.21 -6.40
C LEU A 405 1.41 -9.40 -7.26
N ASP A 406 2.03 -9.11 -8.40
CA ASP A 406 2.81 -10.06 -9.18
C ASP A 406 4.30 -9.71 -9.05
N ASP A 407 5.13 -10.70 -8.74
CA ASP A 407 6.56 -10.48 -8.43
C ASP A 407 7.43 -11.70 -8.79
N GLY A 408 8.74 -11.57 -8.64
CA GLY A 408 9.73 -12.61 -8.89
C GLY A 408 9.74 -13.19 -10.31
N PRO A 409 9.57 -12.42 -11.40
CA PRO A 409 9.46 -13.00 -12.72
C PRO A 409 10.80 -13.49 -13.29
N GLU A 410 10.84 -14.70 -13.84
CA GLU A 410 12.04 -15.27 -14.47
C GLU A 410 11.69 -15.97 -15.80
N PHE A 411 12.54 -15.82 -16.81
CA PHE A 411 12.41 -16.59 -18.06
C PHE A 411 12.74 -18.06 -17.84
N SER A 412 12.01 -18.96 -18.52
CA SER A 412 12.47 -20.34 -18.68
C SER A 412 13.77 -20.39 -19.49
N PRO A 413 14.61 -21.44 -19.31
CA PRO A 413 15.82 -21.61 -20.14
C PRO A 413 15.54 -21.66 -21.65
N SER A 414 14.34 -22.11 -22.05
CA SER A 414 13.89 -22.10 -23.44
C SER A 414 13.50 -20.71 -23.96
N GLY A 415 13.22 -19.76 -23.08
CA GLY A 415 12.72 -18.42 -23.41
C GLY A 415 11.23 -18.38 -23.78
N GLU A 416 10.53 -19.51 -23.76
CA GLU A 416 9.11 -19.62 -24.15
C GLU A 416 8.15 -19.18 -23.06
N HIS A 417 8.59 -19.22 -21.80
CA HIS A 417 7.75 -18.95 -20.64
C HIS A 417 8.40 -17.96 -19.67
N ILE A 418 7.54 -17.31 -18.88
CA ILE A 418 7.92 -16.55 -17.69
C ILE A 418 7.24 -17.20 -16.48
N TRP A 419 8.03 -17.54 -15.48
CA TRP A 419 7.59 -17.98 -14.16
C TRP A 419 7.54 -16.78 -13.22
N PHE A 420 6.58 -16.75 -12.31
CA PHE A 420 6.43 -15.65 -11.37
C PHE A 420 5.57 -16.07 -10.18
N ASN A 421 5.50 -15.25 -9.13
CA ASN A 421 4.57 -15.45 -8.03
C ASN A 421 3.48 -14.36 -8.00
N SER A 422 2.27 -14.74 -7.59
CA SER A 422 1.10 -13.86 -7.53
C SER A 422 0.20 -14.14 -6.33
N VAL A 423 -0.33 -13.08 -5.72
CA VAL A 423 -1.37 -13.17 -4.66
C VAL A 423 -2.79 -13.31 -5.20
N ARG A 424 -2.98 -13.40 -6.53
CA ARG A 424 -4.33 -13.41 -7.15
C ARG A 424 -5.24 -14.55 -6.69
N SER A 425 -4.70 -15.57 -6.04
CA SER A 425 -5.43 -16.70 -5.44
C SER A 425 -5.62 -16.61 -3.92
N GLY A 426 -5.31 -15.47 -3.31
CA GLY A 426 -5.43 -15.24 -1.86
C GLY A 426 -4.12 -15.47 -1.09
N LEU A 427 -3.39 -16.55 -1.38
CA LEU A 427 -2.00 -16.74 -0.95
C LEU A 427 -1.03 -16.36 -2.08
N MET A 428 0.23 -16.07 -1.75
CA MET A 428 1.27 -15.94 -2.78
C MET A 428 1.58 -17.31 -3.34
N GLN A 429 1.33 -17.51 -4.63
CA GLN A 429 1.47 -18.79 -5.31
C GLN A 429 2.29 -18.62 -6.58
N ILE A 430 2.75 -19.71 -7.18
CA ILE A 430 3.61 -19.67 -8.38
C ILE A 430 2.80 -19.97 -9.64
N TRP A 431 3.00 -19.10 -10.62
CA TRP A 431 2.32 -19.06 -11.90
C TRP A 431 3.34 -19.10 -13.03
N ARG A 432 2.85 -19.45 -14.21
CA ARG A 432 3.62 -19.43 -15.46
C ARG A 432 2.78 -18.87 -16.58
N MET A 433 3.36 -18.03 -17.42
CA MET A 433 2.74 -17.51 -18.64
C MET A 433 3.66 -17.73 -19.84
N ALA A 434 3.16 -17.54 -21.06
CA ALA A 434 4.00 -17.40 -22.23
C ALA A 434 4.84 -16.12 -22.11
N ALA A 435 6.00 -16.08 -22.79
CA ALA A 435 6.93 -14.95 -22.71
C ALA A 435 6.32 -13.60 -23.19
N ASP A 436 5.23 -13.65 -23.95
CA ASP A 436 4.46 -12.48 -24.40
C ASP A 436 3.38 -12.02 -23.39
N GLY A 437 3.29 -12.67 -22.22
CA GLY A 437 2.30 -12.40 -21.17
C GLY A 437 1.01 -13.20 -21.30
N SER A 438 0.81 -13.94 -22.39
CA SER A 438 -0.43 -14.69 -22.61
C SER A 438 -0.51 -15.98 -21.79
N ASN A 439 -1.72 -16.50 -21.61
CA ASN A 439 -2.01 -17.82 -21.02
C ASN A 439 -1.42 -18.04 -19.59
N PRO A 440 -1.64 -17.13 -18.63
CA PRO A 440 -1.20 -17.35 -17.25
C PRO A 440 -1.87 -18.59 -16.65
N THR A 441 -1.06 -19.48 -16.09
CA THR A 441 -1.47 -20.78 -15.54
C THR A 441 -0.96 -20.90 -14.11
N HIS A 442 -1.85 -21.30 -13.19
CA HIS A 442 -1.54 -21.54 -11.79
C HIS A 442 -0.85 -22.89 -11.61
N ILE A 443 0.47 -22.90 -11.40
CA ILE A 443 1.27 -24.14 -11.41
C ILE A 443 1.36 -24.76 -10.03
N ILE A 444 1.74 -23.99 -9.01
CA ILE A 444 1.94 -24.48 -7.64
C ILE A 444 0.81 -23.95 -6.77
N LYS A 445 0.13 -24.87 -6.08
CA LYS A 445 -1.08 -24.61 -5.29
C LYS A 445 -0.90 -25.24 -3.92
N GLU A 446 -0.51 -24.45 -2.95
CA GLU A 446 -0.13 -24.91 -1.62
C GLU A 446 -0.70 -24.02 -0.53
N GLU A 447 -0.89 -24.61 0.65
CA GLU A 447 -1.24 -23.89 1.88
C GLU A 447 0.02 -23.24 2.51
N ALA A 448 0.71 -22.42 1.73
CA ALA A 448 1.94 -21.71 2.06
C ALA A 448 2.07 -20.46 1.17
N ASN A 449 2.91 -19.49 1.54
CA ASN A 449 3.24 -18.37 0.66
C ASN A 449 4.53 -18.67 -0.10
N CYS A 450 4.41 -18.90 -1.40
CA CYS A 450 5.47 -19.41 -2.28
C CYS A 450 6.10 -18.29 -3.11
N TRP A 451 7.39 -18.04 -2.93
CA TRP A 451 8.14 -16.90 -3.46
C TRP A 451 9.37 -17.32 -4.27
N PHE A 452 9.77 -16.48 -5.22
CA PHE A 452 11.01 -16.60 -5.99
C PHE A 452 11.17 -17.94 -6.73
N PRO A 453 10.31 -18.21 -7.73
CA PRO A 453 10.42 -19.42 -8.53
C PRO A 453 11.65 -19.37 -9.45
N HIS A 454 12.61 -20.26 -9.22
CA HIS A 454 13.83 -20.39 -10.01
C HIS A 454 13.87 -21.70 -10.78
N VAL A 455 13.89 -21.60 -12.11
CA VAL A 455 13.89 -22.75 -13.01
C VAL A 455 15.31 -23.30 -13.14
N SER A 456 15.46 -24.62 -13.07
CA SER A 456 16.75 -25.27 -13.31
C SER A 456 17.22 -25.05 -14.75
N PRO A 457 18.54 -25.05 -15.04
CA PRO A 457 19.07 -24.81 -16.38
C PRO A 457 18.56 -25.77 -17.46
N ASP A 458 18.18 -27.00 -17.08
CA ASP A 458 17.59 -28.00 -17.98
C ASP A 458 16.06 -27.85 -18.15
N GLY A 459 15.45 -26.90 -17.45
CA GLY A 459 14.01 -26.62 -17.48
C GLY A 459 13.14 -27.66 -16.78
N GLN A 460 13.72 -28.63 -16.06
CA GLN A 460 12.97 -29.76 -15.50
C GLN A 460 12.42 -29.50 -14.09
N TRP A 461 13.05 -28.62 -13.33
CA TRP A 461 12.73 -28.37 -11.93
C TRP A 461 12.53 -26.89 -11.66
N VAL A 462 11.71 -26.59 -10.65
CA VAL A 462 11.53 -25.24 -10.11
C VAL A 462 11.82 -25.30 -8.62
N ALA A 463 12.80 -24.50 -8.17
CA ALA A 463 13.08 -24.25 -6.78
C ALA A 463 12.37 -22.97 -6.34
N TYR A 464 11.91 -22.90 -5.10
CA TYR A 464 11.25 -21.71 -4.57
C TYR A 464 11.27 -21.69 -3.04
N LEU A 465 11.00 -20.53 -2.46
CA LEU A 465 10.83 -20.36 -1.01
C LEU A 465 9.37 -20.57 -0.62
N ALA A 466 9.13 -21.28 0.47
CA ALA A 466 7.82 -21.40 1.09
C ALA A 466 7.87 -20.86 2.53
N TYR A 467 7.08 -19.83 2.78
CA TYR A 467 6.74 -19.38 4.13
C TYR A 467 5.46 -20.08 4.59
N GLY A 468 5.33 -20.36 5.88
CA GLY A 468 4.07 -20.84 6.42
C GLY A 468 2.94 -19.86 6.14
N LYS A 469 1.74 -20.39 5.87
CA LYS A 469 0.55 -19.62 5.51
C LYS A 469 0.25 -18.48 6.49
N ASP A 470 0.42 -18.76 7.78
CA ASP A 470 0.08 -17.84 8.88
C ASP A 470 1.30 -17.07 9.41
N ASP A 471 2.51 -17.34 8.90
CA ASP A 471 3.76 -16.75 9.40
C ASP A 471 4.03 -15.36 8.83
N VAL A 472 3.47 -15.08 7.65
CA VAL A 472 3.63 -13.86 6.86
C VAL A 472 2.34 -13.55 6.09
N THR A 473 2.06 -12.28 5.85
CA THR A 473 0.99 -11.90 4.92
C THR A 473 1.35 -12.30 3.49
N PRO A 474 0.38 -12.66 2.65
CA PRO A 474 0.66 -13.22 1.32
C PRO A 474 1.62 -12.40 0.46
N GLY A 475 1.42 -11.09 0.34
CA GLY A 475 2.31 -10.27 -0.49
C GLY A 475 3.59 -9.78 0.20
N ASP A 476 3.97 -10.36 1.34
CA ASP A 476 5.21 -10.04 2.04
C ASP A 476 6.18 -11.22 1.98
N HIS A 477 7.47 -10.90 1.95
CA HIS A 477 8.58 -11.86 1.96
C HIS A 477 9.69 -11.41 2.92
N PRO A 478 9.40 -11.20 4.22
CA PRO A 478 10.33 -10.60 5.17
C PRO A 478 11.57 -11.48 5.42
N PRO A 479 12.70 -10.89 5.86
CA PRO A 479 13.83 -11.65 6.36
C PRO A 479 13.55 -12.30 7.71
N ASN A 480 14.47 -13.16 8.14
CA ASN A 480 14.54 -13.73 9.50
C ASN A 480 13.26 -14.49 9.91
N LYS A 481 12.80 -15.38 9.02
CA LYS A 481 11.67 -16.28 9.25
C LYS A 481 12.11 -17.73 9.10
N ASP A 482 11.42 -18.64 9.79
CA ASP A 482 11.54 -20.06 9.48
C ASP A 482 10.86 -20.34 8.14
N ILE A 483 11.64 -20.78 7.16
CA ILE A 483 11.17 -21.03 5.80
C ILE A 483 11.70 -22.37 5.28
N GLU A 484 11.12 -22.78 4.16
CA GLU A 484 11.55 -23.97 3.42
C GLU A 484 12.00 -23.58 2.01
N ILE A 485 13.09 -24.17 1.55
CA ILE A 485 13.37 -24.26 0.10
C ILE A 485 12.70 -25.54 -0.38
N ARG A 486 11.80 -25.41 -1.35
CA ARG A 486 11.05 -26.52 -1.95
C ARG A 486 11.42 -26.67 -3.42
N LEU A 487 11.24 -27.89 -3.93
CA LEU A 487 11.49 -28.26 -5.31
C LEU A 487 10.26 -28.95 -5.90
N VAL A 488 9.88 -28.60 -7.12
CA VAL A 488 8.77 -29.23 -7.85
C VAL A 488 9.15 -29.48 -9.32
N PRO A 489 8.63 -30.52 -9.99
CA PRO A 489 8.77 -30.64 -11.44
C PRO A 489 8.18 -29.42 -12.16
N ALA A 490 8.87 -28.91 -13.19
CA ALA A 490 8.41 -27.77 -13.98
C ALA A 490 7.12 -28.06 -14.78
N SER A 491 6.76 -29.33 -14.94
CA SER A 491 5.46 -29.77 -15.47
C SER A 491 4.30 -29.63 -14.47
N GLY A 492 4.59 -29.26 -13.22
CA GLY A 492 3.66 -29.37 -12.09
C GLY A 492 3.72 -30.75 -11.44
N GLY A 493 3.20 -30.84 -10.22
CA GLY A 493 3.19 -32.06 -9.41
C GLY A 493 3.31 -31.77 -7.92
N GLU A 494 3.71 -32.77 -7.14
CA GLU A 494 3.98 -32.61 -5.71
C GLU A 494 5.33 -31.94 -5.49
N SER A 495 5.35 -30.97 -4.58
CA SER A 495 6.58 -30.32 -4.13
C SER A 495 7.24 -31.11 -3.00
N LYS A 496 8.57 -31.01 -2.93
CA LYS A 496 9.39 -31.60 -1.89
C LYS A 496 10.26 -30.55 -1.21
N THR A 497 10.20 -30.49 0.12
CA THR A 497 11.14 -29.69 0.91
C THR A 497 12.55 -30.28 0.82
N ILE A 498 13.51 -29.47 0.39
CA ILE A 498 14.92 -29.85 0.31
C ILE A 498 15.77 -29.23 1.42
N VAL A 499 15.38 -28.06 1.93
CA VAL A 499 16.05 -27.38 3.05
C VAL A 499 15.01 -26.72 3.95
N LYS A 500 15.20 -26.82 5.26
CA LYS A 500 14.56 -25.96 6.26
C LYS A 500 15.62 -25.05 6.86
N LEU A 501 15.32 -23.75 6.95
CA LEU A 501 16.29 -22.75 7.38
C LEU A 501 15.62 -21.54 8.01
N PHE A 502 16.38 -20.80 8.80
CA PHE A 502 16.06 -19.44 9.19
C PHE A 502 16.54 -18.50 8.08
N GLY A 503 15.59 -17.87 7.38
CA GLY A 503 15.77 -17.32 6.04
C GLY A 503 14.75 -16.24 5.70
N GLY A 504 14.40 -16.16 4.43
CA GLY A 504 13.42 -15.24 3.86
C GLY A 504 14.04 -14.28 2.85
N GLN A 505 13.76 -12.98 2.96
CA GLN A 505 14.41 -11.94 2.13
C GLN A 505 15.93 -12.11 2.10
N GLY A 506 16.47 -12.17 0.88
CA GLY A 506 17.89 -12.32 0.60
C GLY A 506 18.38 -13.77 0.54
N THR A 507 17.53 -14.78 0.77
CA THR A 507 17.94 -16.19 0.71
C THR A 507 18.29 -16.61 -0.72
N MET A 508 17.39 -16.29 -1.67
CA MET A 508 17.47 -16.60 -3.09
C MET A 508 16.48 -15.72 -3.87
N ASN A 509 16.71 -14.42 -3.94
CA ASN A 509 15.84 -13.52 -4.74
C ASN A 509 16.11 -13.65 -6.25
N VAL A 510 17.27 -14.21 -6.60
CA VAL A 510 17.78 -14.38 -7.96
C VAL A 510 18.08 -15.86 -8.18
N ASN A 511 18.07 -16.27 -9.45
CA ASN A 511 18.30 -17.68 -9.79
C ASN A 511 19.64 -18.18 -9.24
N SER A 512 19.53 -19.16 -8.35
CA SER A 512 20.62 -19.67 -7.53
C SER A 512 21.10 -21.05 -7.96
N TRP A 513 20.64 -21.56 -9.10
CA TRP A 513 21.06 -22.84 -9.65
C TRP A 513 22.48 -22.79 -10.16
N SER A 514 23.24 -23.84 -9.84
CA SER A 514 24.51 -24.12 -10.49
C SER A 514 24.30 -24.38 -11.99
N PRO A 515 25.28 -24.07 -12.86
CA PRO A 515 25.13 -24.26 -14.31
C PRO A 515 24.84 -25.70 -14.73
N ASN A 516 25.21 -26.68 -13.90
CA ASN A 516 24.94 -28.10 -14.12
C ASN A 516 23.56 -28.57 -13.59
N GLY A 517 22.76 -27.67 -13.02
CA GLY A 517 21.40 -27.96 -12.52
C GLY A 517 21.33 -28.88 -11.31
N ARG A 518 22.43 -29.10 -10.59
CA ARG A 518 22.49 -30.06 -9.48
C ARG A 518 22.48 -29.43 -8.09
N THR A 519 22.88 -28.17 -7.99
CA THR A 519 23.12 -27.50 -6.72
C THR A 519 22.41 -26.16 -6.70
N LEU A 520 21.84 -25.80 -5.56
CA LEU A 520 21.35 -24.45 -5.29
C LEU A 520 22.31 -23.78 -4.30
N ALA A 521 22.73 -22.55 -4.60
CA ALA A 521 23.34 -21.66 -3.62
C ALA A 521 22.25 -20.87 -2.89
N PHE A 522 22.43 -20.57 -1.61
CA PHE A 522 21.49 -19.75 -0.84
C PHE A 522 22.17 -19.17 0.39
N VAL A 523 21.50 -18.22 1.04
CA VAL A 523 21.94 -17.65 2.31
C VAL A 523 20.94 -17.98 3.41
N SER A 524 21.40 -18.58 4.49
CA SER A 524 20.65 -18.62 5.75
C SER A 524 21.18 -17.57 6.73
N TYR A 525 20.37 -17.23 7.73
CA TYR A 525 20.68 -16.19 8.69
C TYR A 525 20.68 -16.72 10.11
N ARG A 526 21.34 -15.96 10.99
CA ARG A 526 21.26 -16.13 12.44
C ARG A 526 21.25 -14.75 13.07
N LEU A 527 20.34 -14.49 14.00
CA LEU A 527 20.28 -13.21 14.71
C LEU A 527 21.55 -13.00 15.54
N LYS A 528 22.01 -11.75 15.64
CA LYS A 528 23.03 -11.38 16.63
C LYS A 528 22.35 -11.23 17.99
N GLU A 529 23.05 -11.66 19.04
CA GLU A 529 22.57 -11.58 20.44
C GLU A 529 22.68 -10.16 21.01
#